data_AF-C5PJP9-F1
#
_entry.id   AF-C5PJP9-F1
#
_cell.length_a   1.000
_cell.length_b   1.000
_cell.length_c   1.000
_cell.angle_alpha   90.00
_cell.angle_beta   90.00
_cell.angle_gamma   90.00
#
_symmetry.space_group_name_H-M   'P 1'
#
loop_
_entity.id
_entity.type
_entity.pdbx_description
1 polymer ?
#
loop_
_entity_poly.entity_id
_entity_poly.type
_entity_poly.pdbx_seq_one_letter_code
_entity_poly.pdbx_strand_id
1 'polypeptide(L)'
;MVKEDNSDDEFLAARLLFFTTYGSNLDFNKLFDEHALGESMNNHIYRHSKQFSKGKKKELTQIDELGLSETLKLMYNVTSYYPDQVDAFSPSIPHILKILNHIEIPTPPLQAPVNYLINALLNLDLEAKKTNHFSTNPLFPKFDQNCNVDKLINILDQAVAVHKPSHLDTLALPLLTLLRKIYDIAPEGSRKYMEWLLLPDDSERDLPIGQSNTLSSRLLRLSTSPVAPHLREGISALMFELSGRNASDFVRNVGYGFAAGFLMSHNMSIPETAKEAFSTRPTKPGEQTVPINPITGQRLDAEPQDTGPPMTMEEKEREAERLFVLFERLRATGVVNVENPVKTALSEGRFEELDDLD
;
A
#
# COMPACT_ATOMS: atom_id res chain seq x y z
N MET A 1 -10.86 33.99 -18.15
CA MET A 1 -12.28 33.88 -17.77
C MET A 1 -12.47 33.11 -16.46
N VAL A 2 -11.47 33.08 -15.56
CA VAL A 2 -11.56 32.34 -14.29
C VAL A 2 -10.70 33.05 -13.21
N LYS A 3 -11.04 34.30 -12.89
CA LYS A 3 -10.52 35.03 -11.72
C LYS A 3 -11.70 35.28 -10.79
N GLU A 4 -12.41 34.21 -10.45
CA GLU A 4 -13.67 34.29 -9.74
C GLU A 4 -13.43 33.96 -8.27
N ASP A 5 -13.83 34.89 -7.40
CA ASP A 5 -13.66 34.77 -5.94
C ASP A 5 -14.73 33.86 -5.28
N ASN A 6 -15.72 33.40 -6.06
CA ASN A 6 -16.86 32.62 -5.57
C ASN A 6 -16.77 31.12 -5.97
N SER A 7 -17.12 30.25 -5.03
CA SER A 7 -17.08 28.79 -5.19
C SER A 7 -18.16 28.24 -6.14
N ASP A 8 -19.29 28.96 -6.33
CA ASP A 8 -20.31 28.59 -7.32
C ASP A 8 -19.79 28.69 -8.75
N ASP A 9 -19.14 29.82 -9.09
CA ASP A 9 -18.63 30.06 -10.43
C ASP A 9 -17.43 29.13 -10.72
N GLU A 10 -16.56 28.93 -9.73
CA GLU A 10 -15.50 27.90 -9.78
C GLU A 10 -16.09 26.53 -10.13
N PHE A 11 -17.12 26.11 -9.41
CA PHE A 11 -17.76 24.81 -9.63
C PHE A 11 -18.28 24.67 -11.06
N LEU A 12 -19.03 25.66 -11.55
CA LEU A 12 -19.60 25.63 -12.90
C LEU A 12 -18.51 25.64 -13.98
N ALA A 13 -17.53 26.53 -13.86
CA ALA A 13 -16.44 26.66 -14.82
C ALA A 13 -15.56 25.40 -14.85
N ALA A 14 -15.14 24.90 -13.69
CA ALA A 14 -14.31 23.70 -13.59
C ALA A 14 -15.05 22.47 -14.13
N ARG A 15 -16.36 22.34 -13.86
CA ARG A 15 -17.17 21.23 -14.34
C ARG A 15 -17.40 21.25 -15.85
N LEU A 16 -17.65 22.43 -16.43
CA LEU A 16 -17.75 22.58 -17.88
C LEU A 16 -16.43 22.20 -18.55
N LEU A 17 -15.32 22.75 -18.07
CA LEU A 17 -13.99 22.42 -18.60
C LEU A 17 -13.66 20.93 -18.42
N PHE A 18 -14.02 20.34 -17.28
CA PHE A 18 -13.83 18.92 -17.02
C PHE A 18 -14.56 18.07 -18.06
N PHE A 19 -15.82 18.37 -18.40
CA PHE A 19 -16.51 17.63 -19.45
C PHE A 19 -15.89 17.83 -20.83
N THR A 20 -15.31 19.00 -21.12
CA THR A 20 -14.58 19.21 -22.38
C THR A 20 -13.28 18.42 -22.47
N THR A 21 -12.74 17.90 -21.36
CA THR A 21 -11.59 16.98 -21.43
C THR A 21 -11.94 15.63 -22.08
N TYR A 22 -13.23 15.29 -22.19
CA TYR A 22 -13.69 14.04 -22.80
C TYR A 22 -14.27 14.27 -24.20
N GLY A 23 -13.58 13.78 -25.23
CA GLY A 23 -14.13 13.68 -26.59
C GLY A 23 -14.43 15.01 -27.27
N SER A 24 -13.84 16.12 -26.82
CA SER A 24 -13.96 17.43 -27.45
C SER A 24 -12.68 17.81 -28.22
N ASN A 25 -12.81 18.73 -29.17
CA ASN A 25 -11.69 19.30 -29.94
C ASN A 25 -11.10 20.56 -29.29
N LEU A 26 -11.35 20.78 -27.99
CA LEU A 26 -10.86 21.96 -27.28
C LEU A 26 -9.35 21.85 -27.06
N ASP A 27 -8.60 22.84 -27.53
CA ASP A 27 -7.15 22.90 -27.36
C ASP A 27 -6.81 23.50 -25.99
N PHE A 28 -6.47 22.63 -25.04
CA PHE A 28 -6.10 23.07 -23.69
C PHE A 28 -4.82 23.89 -23.67
N ASN A 29 -3.89 23.71 -24.62
CA ASN A 29 -2.67 24.53 -24.64
C ASN A 29 -2.99 26.02 -24.80
N LYS A 30 -3.98 26.35 -25.65
CA LYS A 30 -4.47 27.74 -25.75
C LYS A 30 -5.10 28.25 -24.46
N LEU A 31 -5.79 27.39 -23.70
CA LEU A 31 -6.34 27.78 -22.40
C LEU A 31 -5.25 28.09 -21.37
N PHE A 32 -4.12 27.38 -21.41
CA PHE A 32 -2.95 27.72 -20.60
C PHE A 32 -2.31 29.02 -21.06
N ASP A 33 -2.02 29.16 -22.35
CA ASP A 33 -1.23 30.28 -22.90
C ASP A 33 -2.02 31.59 -22.97
N GLU A 34 -3.27 31.56 -23.44
CA GLU A 34 -4.08 32.75 -23.71
C GLU A 34 -5.02 33.11 -22.55
N HIS A 35 -5.38 32.13 -21.71
CA HIS A 35 -6.39 32.31 -20.66
C HIS A 35 -5.90 32.02 -19.24
N ALA A 36 -4.60 31.73 -19.07
CA ALA A 36 -3.95 31.51 -17.78
C ALA A 36 -4.67 30.47 -16.90
N LEU A 37 -5.15 29.37 -17.52
CA LEU A 37 -5.90 28.32 -16.83
C LEU A 37 -5.14 27.76 -15.61
N GLY A 38 -3.84 27.49 -15.76
CA GLY A 38 -2.99 26.99 -14.68
C GLY A 38 -2.94 27.94 -13.47
N GLU A 39 -2.75 29.24 -13.71
CA GLU A 39 -2.71 30.26 -12.64
C GLU A 39 -4.06 30.35 -11.91
N SER A 40 -5.16 30.32 -12.66
CA SER A 40 -6.50 30.33 -12.10
C SER A 40 -6.76 29.14 -11.17
N MET A 41 -6.47 27.93 -11.62
CA MET A 41 -6.69 26.72 -10.83
C MET A 41 -5.79 26.70 -9.58
N ASN A 42 -4.54 27.14 -9.70
CA ASN A 42 -3.64 27.32 -8.56
C ASN A 42 -4.22 28.32 -7.54
N ASN A 43 -4.80 29.43 -8.00
CA ASN A 43 -5.44 30.42 -7.13
C ASN A 43 -6.68 29.87 -6.42
N HIS A 44 -7.49 29.04 -7.09
CA HIS A 44 -8.63 28.36 -6.46
C HIS A 44 -8.18 27.44 -5.33
N ILE A 45 -7.20 26.58 -5.58
CA ILE A 45 -6.65 25.68 -4.56
C ILE A 45 -6.02 26.48 -3.42
N TYR A 46 -5.30 27.55 -3.73
CA TYR A 46 -4.76 28.45 -2.71
C TYR A 46 -5.87 29.06 -1.85
N ARG A 47 -6.96 29.56 -2.45
CA ARG A 47 -8.14 30.11 -1.76
C ARG A 47 -8.76 29.09 -0.81
N HIS A 48 -9.02 27.87 -1.29
CA HIS A 48 -9.48 26.76 -0.45
C HIS A 48 -8.52 26.46 0.70
N SER A 49 -7.21 26.47 0.44
CA SER A 49 -6.21 26.21 1.48
C SER A 49 -6.17 27.28 2.59
N LYS A 50 -6.58 28.53 2.31
CA LYS A 50 -6.67 29.59 3.33
C LYS A 50 -7.76 29.32 4.36
N GLN A 51 -8.78 28.55 3.99
CA GLN A 51 -9.86 28.18 4.89
C GLN A 51 -9.40 27.27 6.04
N PHE A 52 -8.26 26.59 5.86
CA PHE A 52 -7.67 25.71 6.85
C PHE A 52 -6.60 26.47 7.66
N SER A 53 -6.83 26.56 8.97
CA SER A 53 -5.91 27.18 9.94
C SER A 53 -5.29 26.12 10.84
N LYS A 54 -4.10 26.42 11.38
CA LYS A 54 -3.36 25.48 12.23
C LYS A 54 -4.20 25.12 13.47
N GLY A 55 -4.44 23.83 13.67
CA GLY A 55 -4.99 23.29 14.93
C GLY A 55 -6.49 23.03 15.00
N LYS A 56 -7.27 23.26 13.93
CA LYS A 56 -8.69 22.87 13.88
C LYS A 56 -8.96 22.00 12.65
N LYS A 57 -9.47 20.78 12.88
CA LYS A 57 -10.13 20.01 11.83
C LYS A 57 -11.37 20.80 11.38
N LYS A 58 -11.55 20.93 10.07
CA LYS A 58 -12.62 21.75 9.50
C LYS A 58 -13.35 20.96 8.43
N GLU A 59 -14.68 21.03 8.48
CA GLU A 59 -15.57 20.65 7.39
C GLU A 59 -15.73 21.83 6.42
N LEU A 60 -15.69 21.55 5.13
CA LEU A 60 -15.96 22.54 4.09
C LEU A 60 -17.47 22.76 3.98
N THR A 61 -17.87 23.95 3.53
CA THR A 61 -19.26 24.14 3.11
C THR A 61 -19.52 23.27 1.87
N GLN A 62 -20.77 22.88 1.65
CA GLN A 62 -21.13 22.03 0.51
C GLN A 62 -20.67 22.64 -0.82
N ILE A 63 -20.80 23.95 -1.00
CA ILE A 63 -20.39 24.60 -2.24
C ILE A 63 -18.87 24.68 -2.40
N ASP A 64 -18.13 24.91 -1.31
CA ASP A 64 -16.67 24.90 -1.34
C ASP A 64 -16.13 23.50 -1.66
N GLU A 65 -16.74 22.46 -1.08
CA GLU A 65 -16.37 21.07 -1.37
C GLU A 65 -16.62 20.71 -2.84
N LEU A 66 -17.76 21.12 -3.40
CA LEU A 66 -18.08 20.91 -4.81
C LEU A 66 -17.11 21.65 -5.73
N GLY A 67 -16.85 22.94 -5.47
CA GLY A 67 -15.90 23.74 -6.24
C GLY A 67 -14.49 23.13 -6.21
N LEU A 68 -13.97 22.84 -5.02
CA LEU A 68 -12.67 22.19 -4.84
C LEU A 68 -12.60 20.84 -5.57
N SER A 69 -13.65 20.02 -5.45
CA SER A 69 -13.69 18.70 -6.08
C SER A 69 -13.64 18.78 -7.61
N GLU A 70 -14.38 19.70 -8.24
CA GLU A 70 -14.34 19.87 -9.70
C GLU A 70 -13.00 20.44 -10.17
N THR A 71 -12.41 21.39 -9.45
CA THR A 71 -11.06 21.89 -9.75
C THR A 71 -10.00 20.78 -9.69
N LEU A 72 -10.06 19.91 -8.68
CA LEU A 72 -9.13 18.78 -8.54
C LEU A 72 -9.33 17.71 -9.63
N LYS A 73 -10.58 17.41 -10.00
CA LYS A 73 -10.88 16.50 -11.13
C LYS A 73 -10.37 17.05 -12.46
N LEU A 74 -10.60 18.33 -12.72
CA LEU A 74 -10.09 19.01 -13.90
C LEU A 74 -8.55 18.95 -13.92
N MET A 75 -7.90 19.24 -12.79
CA MET A 75 -6.44 19.16 -12.67
C MET A 75 -5.93 17.77 -13.00
N TYR A 76 -6.54 16.73 -12.42
CA TYR A 76 -6.16 15.34 -12.68
C TYR A 76 -6.28 14.98 -14.17
N ASN A 77 -7.41 15.31 -14.81
CA ASN A 77 -7.61 15.00 -16.22
C ASN A 77 -6.64 15.77 -17.12
N VAL A 78 -6.48 17.08 -16.90
CA VAL A 78 -5.60 17.92 -17.71
C VAL A 78 -4.15 17.44 -17.59
N THR A 79 -3.69 17.14 -16.38
CA THR A 79 -2.33 16.59 -16.18
C THR A 79 -2.16 15.19 -16.76
N SER A 80 -3.23 14.39 -16.85
CA SER A 80 -3.20 13.07 -17.48
C SER A 80 -3.14 13.13 -19.01
N TYR A 81 -3.84 14.08 -19.64
CA TYR A 81 -3.88 14.21 -21.11
C TYR A 81 -2.80 15.14 -21.67
N TYR A 82 -2.32 16.09 -20.87
CA TYR A 82 -1.30 17.08 -21.24
C TYR A 82 -0.12 17.07 -20.25
N PRO A 83 0.76 16.05 -20.31
CA PRO A 83 1.89 15.92 -19.38
C PRO A 83 2.85 17.11 -19.38
N ASP A 84 2.94 17.85 -20.49
CA ASP A 84 3.79 19.04 -20.62
C ASP A 84 3.35 20.19 -19.71
N GLN A 85 2.07 20.21 -19.31
CA GLN A 85 1.48 21.27 -18.48
C GLN A 85 1.52 20.94 -16.98
N VAL A 86 2.06 19.79 -16.58
CA VAL A 86 2.14 19.36 -15.16
C VAL A 86 2.89 20.39 -14.30
N ASP A 87 3.97 20.96 -14.83
CA ASP A 87 4.82 21.90 -14.11
C ASP A 87 4.05 23.17 -13.70
N ALA A 88 3.06 23.58 -14.50
CA ALA A 88 2.21 24.75 -14.23
C ALA A 88 1.39 24.60 -12.94
N PHE A 89 1.12 23.37 -12.49
CA PHE A 89 0.35 23.09 -11.28
C PHE A 89 1.20 22.81 -10.04
N SER A 90 2.53 22.79 -10.17
CA SER A 90 3.45 22.61 -9.04
C SER A 90 3.13 23.54 -7.85
N PRO A 91 2.82 24.84 -8.04
CA PRO A 91 2.46 25.73 -6.92
C PRO A 91 1.29 25.25 -6.06
N SER A 92 0.39 24.40 -6.58
CA SER A 92 -0.73 23.83 -5.83
C SER A 92 -0.34 22.75 -4.83
N ILE A 93 0.80 22.06 -5.02
CA ILE A 93 1.24 20.93 -4.16
C ILE A 93 1.21 21.30 -2.66
N PRO A 94 1.88 22.36 -2.16
CA PRO A 94 1.84 22.71 -0.74
C PRO A 94 0.43 23.04 -0.24
N HIS A 95 -0.43 23.60 -1.10
CA HIS A 95 -1.80 23.96 -0.76
C HIS A 95 -2.69 22.72 -0.64
N ILE A 96 -2.56 21.75 -1.56
CA ILE A 96 -3.23 20.44 -1.50
C ILE A 96 -2.81 19.70 -0.23
N LEU A 97 -1.51 19.62 0.06
CA LEU A 97 -1.00 18.97 1.28
C LEU A 97 -1.50 19.66 2.55
N LYS A 98 -1.57 21.00 2.55
CA LYS A 98 -2.14 21.75 3.68
C LYS A 98 -3.61 21.39 3.91
N ILE A 99 -4.42 21.34 2.84
CA ILE A 99 -5.84 20.93 2.92
C ILE A 99 -5.93 19.50 3.47
N LEU A 100 -5.17 18.56 2.88
CA LEU A 100 -5.19 17.15 3.27
C LEU A 100 -4.86 16.93 4.75
N ASN A 101 -3.87 17.64 5.29
CA ASN A 101 -3.50 17.52 6.71
C ASN A 101 -4.61 18.00 7.66
N HIS A 102 -5.36 19.03 7.30
CA HIS A 102 -6.31 19.70 8.19
C HIS A 102 -7.76 19.29 7.96
N ILE A 103 -8.08 18.66 6.83
CA ILE A 103 -9.42 18.18 6.56
C ILE A 103 -9.77 17.01 7.47
N GLU A 104 -11.01 16.99 7.92
CA GLU A 104 -11.59 15.82 8.57
C GLU A 104 -11.68 14.66 7.58
N ILE A 105 -11.34 13.46 8.02
CA ILE A 105 -11.40 12.28 7.14
C ILE A 105 -12.88 11.91 7.03
N PRO A 106 -13.48 11.91 5.84
CA PRO A 106 -14.88 11.59 5.68
C PRO A 106 -15.16 10.17 6.14
N THR A 107 -16.39 9.90 6.58
CA THR A 107 -16.87 8.56 6.88
C THR A 107 -17.97 8.21 5.87
N PRO A 108 -17.74 7.26 4.95
CA PRO A 108 -16.59 6.37 4.87
C PRO A 108 -15.31 7.08 4.33
N PRO A 109 -14.09 6.59 4.66
CA PRO A 109 -12.84 7.17 4.18
C PRO A 109 -12.68 7.10 2.65
N LEU A 110 -11.72 7.82 2.09
CA LEU A 110 -11.48 7.88 0.62
C LEU A 110 -12.71 8.36 -0.19
N GLN A 111 -13.53 9.21 0.40
CA GLN A 111 -14.60 9.93 -0.29
C GLN A 111 -14.18 11.35 -0.66
N ALA A 112 -15.06 12.06 -1.37
CA ALA A 112 -14.85 13.47 -1.66
C ALA A 112 -14.70 14.29 -0.36
N PRO A 113 -13.86 15.33 -0.36
CA PRO A 113 -12.91 15.73 -1.41
C PRO A 113 -11.54 15.03 -1.30
N VAL A 114 -11.35 14.16 -0.29
CA VAL A 114 -10.05 13.51 0.02
C VAL A 114 -9.54 12.65 -1.13
N ASN A 115 -10.40 11.87 -1.78
CA ASN A 115 -10.02 11.05 -2.93
C ASN A 115 -9.49 11.91 -4.10
N TYR A 116 -10.12 13.05 -4.37
CA TYR A 116 -9.69 13.95 -5.45
C TYR A 116 -8.38 14.67 -5.12
N LEU A 117 -8.13 15.00 -3.84
CA LEU A 117 -6.84 15.54 -3.38
C LEU A 117 -5.71 14.53 -3.62
N ILE A 118 -5.94 13.25 -3.26
CA ILE A 118 -4.98 12.16 -3.48
C ILE A 118 -4.74 11.96 -4.98
N ASN A 119 -5.80 11.89 -5.78
CA ASN A 119 -5.69 11.70 -7.23
C ASN A 119 -4.91 12.83 -7.88
N ALA A 120 -5.20 14.10 -7.54
CA ALA A 120 -4.48 15.24 -8.08
C ALA A 120 -2.98 15.14 -7.81
N LEU A 121 -2.57 14.78 -6.59
CA LEU A 121 -1.14 14.63 -6.23
C LEU A 121 -0.41 13.55 -7.05
N LEU A 122 -1.10 12.53 -7.55
CA LEU A 122 -0.46 11.45 -8.31
C LEU A 122 0.17 11.91 -9.63
N ASN A 123 -0.42 12.92 -10.28
CA ASN A 123 0.04 13.39 -11.59
C ASN A 123 1.01 14.57 -11.49
N LEU A 124 1.18 15.16 -10.30
CA LEU A 124 2.06 16.30 -10.08
C LEU A 124 3.52 15.88 -9.92
N ASP A 125 4.46 16.79 -10.26
CA ASP A 125 5.89 16.59 -10.02
C ASP A 125 6.21 16.78 -8.51
N LEU A 126 6.09 15.68 -7.77
CA LEU A 126 6.36 15.63 -6.34
C LEU A 126 7.85 15.76 -5.98
N GLU A 127 8.74 15.50 -6.95
CA GLU A 127 10.18 15.57 -6.74
C GLU A 127 10.72 16.99 -6.96
N ALA A 128 9.93 17.86 -7.61
CA ALA A 128 10.32 19.19 -8.04
C ALA A 128 11.63 19.18 -8.86
N LYS A 129 11.80 18.15 -9.71
CA LYS A 129 13.02 17.92 -10.50
C LYS A 129 13.24 18.99 -11.58
N LYS A 130 12.14 19.49 -12.16
CA LYS A 130 12.20 20.38 -13.33
C LYS A 130 12.22 21.86 -12.98
N THR A 131 11.73 22.23 -11.79
CA THR A 131 11.43 23.61 -11.46
C THR A 131 11.86 23.95 -10.03
N ASN A 132 12.63 25.04 -9.87
CA ASN A 132 13.04 25.59 -8.58
C ASN A 132 11.86 26.32 -7.87
N HIS A 133 10.62 25.83 -7.99
CA HIS A 133 9.46 26.45 -7.35
C HIS A 133 9.55 26.42 -5.82
N PHE A 134 10.32 25.46 -5.28
CA PHE A 134 10.45 25.27 -3.84
C PHE A 134 11.91 25.23 -3.42
N SER A 135 12.25 25.98 -2.37
CA SER A 135 13.56 25.88 -1.71
C SER A 135 13.72 24.60 -0.88
N THR A 136 12.62 23.94 -0.54
CA THR A 136 12.54 22.68 0.20
C THR A 136 11.34 21.87 -0.30
N ASN A 137 11.47 20.56 -0.49
CA ASN A 137 10.38 19.73 -0.97
C ASN A 137 9.15 19.85 -0.02
N PRO A 138 7.97 20.29 -0.52
CA PRO A 138 6.78 20.49 0.31
C PRO A 138 6.23 19.21 0.94
N LEU A 139 6.58 18.02 0.43
CA LEU A 139 6.22 16.73 1.02
C LEU A 139 6.93 16.44 2.34
N PHE A 140 8.13 16.99 2.53
CA PHE A 140 8.95 16.76 3.73
C PHE A 140 9.30 18.11 4.37
N PRO A 141 8.32 18.81 4.96
CA PRO A 141 8.56 20.14 5.47
C PRO A 141 9.49 20.11 6.69
N LYS A 142 10.31 21.17 6.84
CA LYS A 142 11.35 21.24 7.88
C LYS A 142 10.84 21.14 9.32
N PHE A 143 9.58 21.52 9.58
CA PHE A 143 9.02 21.49 10.94
C PHE A 143 8.62 20.07 11.36
N ASP A 144 8.22 19.23 10.40
CA ASP A 144 7.80 17.86 10.60
C ASP A 144 7.87 17.14 9.26
N GLN A 145 8.91 16.32 9.07
CA GLN A 145 9.13 15.63 7.79
C GLN A 145 8.08 14.54 7.53
N ASN A 146 7.38 14.07 8.56
CA ASN A 146 6.52 12.89 8.46
C ASN A 146 5.03 13.23 8.44
N CYS A 147 4.63 14.47 8.74
CA CYS A 147 3.22 14.85 8.89
C CYS A 147 2.32 14.45 7.70
N ASN A 148 2.81 14.62 6.47
CA ASN A 148 2.05 14.29 5.25
C ASN A 148 1.88 12.78 5.10
N VAL A 149 2.95 12.04 5.37
CA VAL A 149 2.97 10.57 5.34
C VAL A 149 2.05 10.01 6.42
N ASP A 150 2.12 10.52 7.64
CA ASP A 150 1.24 10.15 8.75
C ASP A 150 -0.23 10.32 8.38
N LYS A 151 -0.58 11.45 7.77
CA LYS A 151 -1.96 11.69 7.35
C LYS A 151 -2.42 10.68 6.30
N LEU A 152 -1.60 10.40 5.29
CA LEU A 152 -1.92 9.43 4.24
C LEU A 152 -2.05 8.01 4.78
N ILE A 153 -1.16 7.60 5.68
CA ILE A 153 -1.21 6.28 6.35
C ILE A 153 -2.45 6.19 7.26
N ASN A 154 -2.80 7.25 7.99
CA ASN A 154 -4.03 7.29 8.80
C ASN A 154 -5.30 7.18 7.92
N ILE A 155 -5.32 7.82 6.75
CA ILE A 155 -6.42 7.64 5.78
C ILE A 155 -6.49 6.18 5.31
N LEU A 156 -5.34 5.57 4.99
CA LEU A 156 -5.27 4.15 4.60
C LEU A 156 -5.78 3.25 5.71
N ASP A 157 -5.38 3.50 6.95
CA ASP A 157 -5.76 2.70 8.11
C ASP A 157 -7.27 2.70 8.35
N GLN A 158 -7.87 3.88 8.35
CA GLN A 158 -9.32 4.01 8.46
C GLN A 158 -10.04 3.38 7.27
N ALA A 159 -9.51 3.54 6.06
CA ALA A 159 -10.12 2.96 4.86
C ALA A 159 -10.14 1.43 4.92
N VAL A 160 -9.03 0.82 5.32
CA VAL A 160 -8.88 -0.64 5.46
C VAL A 160 -9.76 -1.19 6.58
N ALA A 161 -10.03 -0.41 7.64
CA ALA A 161 -10.91 -0.82 8.72
C ALA A 161 -12.41 -0.74 8.38
N VAL A 162 -12.82 0.24 7.57
CA VAL A 162 -14.24 0.54 7.31
C VAL A 162 -14.77 -0.13 6.04
N HIS A 163 -13.97 -0.18 4.97
CA HIS A 163 -14.44 -0.63 3.67
C HIS A 163 -14.34 -2.15 3.49
N LYS A 164 -15.24 -2.68 2.66
CA LYS A 164 -15.13 -4.07 2.19
C LYS A 164 -13.99 -4.19 1.17
N PRO A 165 -13.29 -5.34 1.10
CA PRO A 165 -12.17 -5.53 0.18
C PRO A 165 -12.50 -5.21 -1.29
N SER A 166 -13.70 -5.55 -1.76
CA SER A 166 -14.13 -5.28 -3.14
C SER A 166 -14.25 -3.78 -3.47
N HIS A 167 -14.61 -2.94 -2.50
CA HIS A 167 -14.68 -1.49 -2.70
C HIS A 167 -13.27 -0.88 -2.65
N LEU A 168 -12.42 -1.36 -1.75
CA LEU A 168 -11.02 -0.92 -1.65
C LEU A 168 -10.20 -1.23 -2.91
N ASP A 169 -10.57 -2.29 -3.64
CA ASP A 169 -9.91 -2.69 -4.89
C ASP A 169 -9.82 -1.58 -5.93
N THR A 170 -10.80 -0.67 -5.93
CA THR A 170 -10.80 0.50 -6.81
C THR A 170 -10.36 1.78 -6.10
N LEU A 171 -10.79 1.97 -4.85
CA LEU A 171 -10.61 3.24 -4.12
C LEU A 171 -9.20 3.43 -3.54
N ALA A 172 -8.51 2.36 -3.12
CA ALA A 172 -7.25 2.47 -2.40
C ALA A 172 -6.03 2.56 -3.31
N LEU A 173 -6.13 2.15 -4.59
CA LEU A 173 -5.01 2.13 -5.53
C LEU A 173 -4.34 3.50 -5.70
N PRO A 174 -5.07 4.63 -5.83
CA PRO A 174 -4.43 5.93 -5.90
C PRO A 174 -3.59 6.25 -4.67
N LEU A 175 -4.10 5.93 -3.47
CA LEU A 175 -3.40 6.16 -2.21
C LEU A 175 -2.14 5.28 -2.09
N LEU A 176 -2.24 3.99 -2.41
CA LEU A 176 -1.09 3.08 -2.40
C LEU A 176 -0.02 3.52 -3.39
N THR A 177 -0.42 3.93 -4.60
CA THR A 177 0.50 4.44 -5.63
C THR A 177 1.18 5.72 -5.17
N LEU A 178 0.44 6.62 -4.49
CA LEU A 178 1.01 7.86 -3.97
C LEU A 178 2.03 7.57 -2.87
N LEU A 179 1.71 6.67 -1.93
CA LEU A 179 2.65 6.26 -0.88
C LEU A 179 3.94 5.67 -1.44
N ARG A 180 3.85 4.83 -2.48
CA ARG A 180 5.00 4.29 -3.22
C ARG A 180 5.86 5.39 -3.85
N LYS A 181 5.23 6.33 -4.57
CA LYS A 181 5.92 7.49 -5.15
C LYS A 181 6.62 8.34 -4.10
N ILE A 182 5.95 8.61 -2.98
CA ILE A 182 6.52 9.37 -1.86
C ILE A 182 7.71 8.64 -1.25
N TYR A 183 7.62 7.32 -1.06
CA TYR A 183 8.70 6.51 -0.51
C TYR A 183 9.97 6.53 -1.39
N ASP A 184 9.82 6.49 -2.71
CA ASP A 184 10.94 6.53 -3.67
C ASP A 184 11.77 7.83 -3.56
N ILE A 185 11.10 8.97 -3.32
CA ILE A 185 11.73 10.29 -3.20
C ILE A 185 12.02 10.71 -1.75
N ALA A 186 11.62 9.91 -0.75
CA ALA A 186 11.72 10.28 0.65
C ALA A 186 13.17 10.35 1.16
N PRO A 187 13.48 11.24 2.12
CA PRO A 187 14.72 11.18 2.89
C PRO A 187 14.82 9.87 3.70
N GLU A 188 16.04 9.46 4.05
CA GLU A 188 16.27 8.21 4.81
C GLU A 188 15.47 8.13 6.12
N GLY A 189 15.35 9.26 6.84
CA GLY A 189 14.56 9.33 8.08
C GLY A 189 13.09 9.01 7.87
N SER A 190 12.46 9.62 6.85
CA SER A 190 11.06 9.36 6.51
C SER A 190 10.83 7.97 5.92
N ARG A 191 11.80 7.41 5.17
CA ARG A 191 11.73 6.02 4.69
C ARG A 191 11.68 5.02 5.84
N LYS A 192 12.63 5.12 6.79
CA LYS A 192 12.63 4.25 7.98
C LYS A 192 11.37 4.40 8.81
N TYR A 193 10.81 5.60 8.86
CA TYR A 193 9.55 5.84 9.55
C TYR A 193 8.35 5.18 8.83
N MET A 194 8.30 5.22 7.50
CA MET A 194 7.31 4.48 6.71
C MET A 194 7.45 2.97 6.85
N GLU A 195 8.69 2.46 6.81
CA GLU A 195 9.01 1.05 7.05
C GLU A 195 8.46 0.63 8.42
N TRP A 196 8.74 1.41 9.47
CA TRP A 196 8.27 1.13 10.82
C TRP A 196 6.74 1.14 10.98
N LEU A 197 6.02 2.01 10.27
CA LEU A 197 4.56 2.09 10.35
C LEU A 197 3.82 1.01 9.55
N LEU A 198 4.38 0.58 8.41
CA LEU A 198 3.67 -0.25 7.43
C LEU A 198 4.15 -1.70 7.41
N LEU A 199 5.41 -1.98 7.79
CA LEU A 199 5.91 -3.35 7.88
C LEU A 199 5.58 -3.95 9.26
N PRO A 200 5.36 -5.27 9.32
CA PRO A 200 5.16 -5.95 10.59
C PRO A 200 6.38 -5.80 11.51
N ASP A 201 6.14 -5.40 12.76
CA ASP A 201 7.15 -5.33 13.80
C ASP A 201 7.41 -6.70 14.45
N ASP A 202 8.55 -6.87 15.11
CA ASP A 202 8.89 -8.13 15.79
C ASP A 202 7.97 -8.45 16.97
N SER A 203 7.31 -7.44 17.54
CA SER A 203 6.24 -7.61 18.53
C SER A 203 4.99 -8.27 17.96
N GLU A 204 4.71 -8.12 16.66
CA GLU A 204 3.55 -8.74 16.01
C GLU A 204 3.74 -10.24 15.77
N ARG A 205 4.99 -10.71 15.88
CA ARG A 205 5.36 -12.12 15.72
C ARG A 205 5.10 -12.98 16.96
N ASP A 206 4.48 -12.42 18.00
CA ASP A 206 3.91 -13.20 19.10
C ASP A 206 2.76 -14.11 18.62
N LEU A 207 2.07 -13.68 17.56
CA LEU A 207 1.03 -14.42 16.85
C LEU A 207 1.49 -14.73 15.42
N PRO A 208 0.82 -15.65 14.72
CA PRO A 208 1.04 -15.81 13.29
C PRO A 208 0.84 -14.49 12.56
N ILE A 209 1.76 -14.19 11.65
CA ILE A 209 1.81 -12.90 10.96
C ILE A 209 0.52 -12.68 10.16
N GLY A 210 -0.03 -11.46 10.19
CA GLY A 210 -1.32 -11.17 9.57
C GLY A 210 -2.55 -11.48 10.43
N GLN A 211 -2.42 -12.04 11.64
CA GLN A 211 -3.57 -12.29 12.53
C GLN A 211 -3.85 -11.16 13.54
N SER A 212 -2.90 -10.24 13.75
CA SER A 212 -3.12 -9.12 14.67
C SER A 212 -4.10 -8.08 14.07
N ASN A 213 -4.52 -7.12 14.92
CA ASN A 213 -5.41 -6.03 14.52
C ASN A 213 -4.65 -4.73 14.21
N THR A 214 -3.40 -4.83 13.77
CA THR A 214 -2.59 -3.69 13.32
C THR A 214 -2.80 -3.43 11.84
N LEU A 215 -2.34 -2.27 11.36
CA LEU A 215 -2.45 -1.89 9.95
C LEU A 215 -1.70 -2.88 9.05
N SER A 216 -0.43 -3.18 9.38
CA SER A 216 0.42 -4.16 8.70
C SER A 216 -0.33 -5.50 8.53
N SER A 217 -0.88 -6.07 9.61
CA SER A 217 -1.63 -7.33 9.55
C SER A 217 -2.91 -7.24 8.73
N ARG A 218 -3.66 -6.13 8.80
CA ARG A 218 -4.83 -5.93 7.93
C ARG A 218 -4.43 -5.89 6.45
N LEU A 219 -3.34 -5.17 6.12
CA LEU A 219 -2.80 -5.11 4.76
C LEU A 219 -2.34 -6.48 4.27
N LEU A 220 -1.67 -7.28 5.13
CA LEU A 220 -1.26 -8.64 4.80
C LEU A 220 -2.46 -9.53 4.46
N ARG A 221 -3.53 -9.51 5.24
CA ARG A 221 -4.74 -10.28 4.92
C ARG A 221 -5.37 -9.84 3.59
N LEU A 222 -5.38 -8.53 3.32
CA LEU A 222 -5.85 -7.99 2.05
C LEU A 222 -4.96 -8.39 0.87
N SER A 223 -3.65 -8.54 1.08
CA SER A 223 -2.72 -9.04 0.06
C SER A 223 -2.99 -10.49 -0.36
N THR A 224 -3.75 -11.25 0.43
CA THR A 224 -4.18 -12.62 0.06
C THR A 224 -5.63 -12.69 -0.40
N SER A 225 -6.33 -11.56 -0.53
CA SER A 225 -7.76 -11.55 -0.84
C SER A 225 -8.03 -11.95 -2.30
N PRO A 226 -8.88 -12.96 -2.56
CA PRO A 226 -9.21 -13.37 -3.93
C PRO A 226 -10.19 -12.41 -4.62
N VAL A 227 -10.93 -11.60 -3.85
CA VAL A 227 -11.97 -10.71 -4.37
C VAL A 227 -11.45 -9.32 -4.76
N ALA A 228 -10.19 -9.01 -4.45
CA ALA A 228 -9.57 -7.71 -4.65
C ALA A 228 -8.16 -7.87 -5.26
N PRO A 229 -8.05 -8.32 -6.53
CA PRO A 229 -6.79 -8.66 -7.15
C PRO A 229 -5.88 -7.44 -7.36
N HIS A 230 -6.44 -6.27 -7.66
CA HIS A 230 -5.66 -5.05 -7.86
C HIS A 230 -5.13 -4.51 -6.53
N LEU A 231 -5.94 -4.58 -5.47
CA LEU A 231 -5.54 -4.23 -4.12
C LEU A 231 -4.39 -5.11 -3.64
N ARG A 232 -4.52 -6.43 -3.85
CA ARG A 232 -3.47 -7.39 -3.52
C ARG A 232 -2.14 -7.00 -4.15
N GLU A 233 -2.18 -6.71 -5.45
CA GLU A 233 -1.03 -6.32 -6.24
C GLU A 233 -0.43 -5.02 -5.71
N GLY A 234 -1.24 -4.00 -5.48
CA GLY A 234 -0.81 -2.70 -4.96
C GLY A 234 -0.18 -2.78 -3.56
N ILE A 235 -0.75 -3.57 -2.65
CA ILE A 235 -0.23 -3.76 -1.29
C ILE A 235 1.11 -4.50 -1.32
N SER A 236 1.19 -5.59 -2.10
CA SER A 236 2.40 -6.41 -2.20
C SER A 236 3.55 -5.61 -2.82
N ALA A 237 3.26 -4.81 -3.86
CA ALA A 237 4.23 -3.92 -4.47
C ALA A 237 4.74 -2.84 -3.49
N LEU A 238 3.85 -2.25 -2.68
CA LEU A 238 4.24 -1.29 -1.64
C LEU A 238 5.16 -1.95 -0.60
N MET A 239 4.78 -3.13 -0.07
CA MET A 239 5.59 -3.83 0.93
C MET A 239 6.95 -4.31 0.39
N PHE A 240 7.00 -4.68 -0.90
CA PHE A 240 8.26 -5.03 -1.57
C PHE A 240 9.19 -3.82 -1.71
N GLU A 241 8.66 -2.64 -2.06
CA GLU A 241 9.43 -1.40 -2.11
C GLU A 241 9.93 -0.97 -0.73
N LEU A 242 9.08 -1.05 0.29
CA LEU A 242 9.46 -0.82 1.69
C LEU A 242 10.57 -1.79 2.15
N SER A 243 10.60 -3.00 1.61
CA SER A 243 11.66 -3.99 1.86
C SER A 243 12.89 -3.81 0.98
N GLY A 244 13.12 -2.60 0.46
CA GLY A 244 14.31 -2.26 -0.33
C GLY A 244 14.37 -2.92 -1.71
N ARG A 245 13.22 -3.37 -2.25
CA ARG A 245 13.14 -4.12 -3.52
C ARG A 245 14.01 -5.38 -3.52
N ASN A 246 14.22 -5.98 -2.35
CA ASN A 246 14.98 -7.20 -2.16
C ASN A 246 14.04 -8.35 -1.76
N ALA A 247 14.09 -9.46 -2.49
CA ALA A 247 13.22 -10.62 -2.25
C ALA A 247 13.45 -11.25 -0.87
N SER A 248 14.69 -11.35 -0.40
CA SER A 248 15.04 -11.91 0.90
C SER A 248 14.54 -11.03 2.06
N ASP A 249 14.74 -9.72 1.97
CA ASP A 249 14.24 -8.77 2.97
C ASP A 249 12.70 -8.73 2.96
N PHE A 250 12.07 -8.81 1.79
CA PHE A 250 10.62 -8.88 1.66
C PHE A 250 10.03 -10.13 2.32
N VAL A 251 10.59 -11.31 2.04
CA VAL A 251 10.18 -12.58 2.69
C VAL A 251 10.39 -12.53 4.19
N ARG A 252 11.50 -11.93 4.65
CA ARG A 252 11.78 -11.78 6.09
C ARG A 252 10.73 -10.90 6.77
N ASN A 253 10.41 -9.74 6.20
CA ASN A 253 9.50 -8.77 6.81
C ASN A 253 8.05 -9.24 6.80
N VAL A 254 7.60 -9.79 5.66
CA VAL A 254 6.18 -10.09 5.39
C VAL A 254 5.84 -11.56 5.59
N GLY A 255 6.84 -12.44 5.62
CA GLY A 255 6.67 -13.88 5.72
C GLY A 255 6.55 -14.55 4.34
N TYR A 256 7.05 -15.78 4.25
CA TYR A 256 7.15 -16.51 2.97
C TYR A 256 5.78 -16.71 2.31
N GLY A 257 4.74 -17.08 3.08
CA GLY A 257 3.40 -17.33 2.55
C GLY A 257 2.77 -16.12 1.87
N PHE A 258 3.00 -14.92 2.40
CA PHE A 258 2.50 -13.66 1.83
C PHE A 258 3.36 -13.19 0.65
N ALA A 259 4.68 -13.38 0.71
CA ALA A 259 5.62 -12.90 -0.30
C ALA A 259 5.67 -13.78 -1.56
N ALA A 260 5.59 -15.12 -1.43
CA ALA A 260 5.84 -16.05 -2.51
C ALA A 260 4.93 -15.84 -3.73
N GLY A 261 3.64 -15.57 -3.51
CA GLY A 261 2.68 -15.34 -4.59
C GLY A 261 3.03 -14.13 -5.45
N PHE A 262 3.46 -13.04 -4.81
CA PHE A 262 3.86 -11.81 -5.50
C PHE A 262 5.20 -11.97 -6.22
N LEU A 263 6.19 -12.62 -5.58
CA LEU A 263 7.49 -12.88 -6.21
C LEU A 263 7.35 -13.77 -7.46
N MET A 264 6.49 -14.79 -7.38
CA MET A 264 6.22 -15.69 -8.49
C MET A 264 5.54 -14.97 -9.67
N SER A 265 4.54 -14.13 -9.41
CA SER A 265 3.84 -13.39 -10.48
C SER A 265 4.74 -12.38 -11.20
N HIS A 266 5.80 -11.91 -10.54
CA HIS A 266 6.77 -10.97 -11.10
C HIS A 266 8.03 -11.63 -11.67
N ASN A 267 8.07 -12.96 -11.77
CA ASN A 267 9.24 -13.73 -12.22
C ASN A 267 10.52 -13.41 -11.43
N MET A 268 10.39 -13.08 -10.14
CA MET A 268 11.53 -12.84 -9.26
C MET A 268 11.98 -14.15 -8.61
N SER A 269 13.28 -14.25 -8.33
CA SER A 269 13.85 -15.42 -7.64
C SER A 269 13.27 -15.50 -6.22
N ILE A 270 12.51 -16.55 -5.97
CA ILE A 270 12.04 -16.91 -4.64
C ILE A 270 13.18 -17.66 -3.96
N PRO A 271 13.62 -17.27 -2.74
CA PRO A 271 14.55 -18.08 -1.97
C PRO A 271 14.02 -19.52 -1.86
N GLU A 272 14.83 -20.53 -2.21
CA GLU A 272 14.38 -21.93 -2.33
C GLU A 272 13.85 -22.47 -1.00
N THR A 273 14.37 -21.93 0.10
CA THR A 273 13.81 -22.17 1.43
C THR A 273 13.66 -20.87 2.21
N ALA A 274 12.59 -20.78 2.98
CA ALA A 274 12.43 -19.68 3.93
C ALA A 274 13.60 -19.58 4.93
N LYS A 275 14.30 -20.69 5.21
CA LYS A 275 15.54 -20.71 6.01
C LYS A 275 16.65 -19.86 5.41
N GLU A 276 16.79 -19.81 4.09
CA GLU A 276 17.78 -18.95 3.41
C GLU A 276 17.46 -17.47 3.59
N ALA A 277 16.18 -17.08 3.49
CA ALA A 277 15.75 -15.70 3.68
C ALA A 277 16.03 -15.19 5.10
N PHE A 278 15.87 -16.04 6.13
CA PHE A 278 16.19 -15.68 7.52
C PHE A 278 17.68 -15.77 7.87
N SER A 279 18.54 -16.33 6.99
CA SER A 279 19.98 -16.54 7.25
C SER A 279 20.90 -15.44 6.71
N THR A 280 20.41 -14.51 5.90
CA THR A 280 21.24 -13.65 5.02
C THR A 280 21.71 -12.31 5.62
N ARG A 281 21.39 -11.97 6.88
CA ARG A 281 21.91 -10.75 7.52
C ARG A 281 22.66 -11.08 8.81
N PRO A 282 23.91 -10.61 9.01
CA PRO A 282 24.59 -10.75 10.28
C PRO A 282 23.79 -10.00 11.34
N THR A 283 23.44 -10.71 12.41
CA THR A 283 22.90 -10.13 13.64
C THR A 283 23.82 -9.00 14.10
N LYS A 284 23.23 -7.86 14.48
CA LYS A 284 23.99 -6.85 15.23
C LYS A 284 24.62 -7.56 16.44
N PRO A 285 25.89 -7.30 16.79
CA PRO A 285 26.52 -7.95 17.92
C PRO A 285 25.75 -7.58 19.20
N GLY A 286 25.03 -8.54 19.79
CA GLY A 286 24.31 -8.37 21.06
C GLY A 286 22.80 -8.63 21.04
N GLU A 287 22.17 -8.82 19.87
CA GLU A 287 20.73 -9.14 19.78
C GLU A 287 20.54 -10.67 19.64
N GLN A 288 20.00 -11.31 20.67
CA GLN A 288 19.50 -12.68 20.57
C GLN A 288 18.20 -12.66 19.75
N THR A 289 18.30 -12.79 18.43
CA THR A 289 17.11 -12.92 17.59
C THR A 289 16.50 -14.30 17.82
N VAL A 290 15.33 -14.33 18.45
CA VAL A 290 14.55 -15.56 18.59
C VAL A 290 14.24 -16.11 17.18
N PRO A 291 14.43 -17.41 16.93
CA PRO A 291 14.15 -17.97 15.60
C PRO A 291 12.67 -17.81 15.23
N ILE A 292 12.41 -17.53 13.96
CA ILE A 292 11.05 -17.32 13.42
C ILE A 292 10.64 -18.57 12.65
N ASN A 293 9.40 -19.02 12.86
CA ASN A 293 8.80 -20.08 12.06
C ASN A 293 8.56 -19.56 10.63
N PRO A 294 9.15 -20.20 9.61
CA PRO A 294 9.03 -19.75 8.23
C PRO A 294 7.61 -19.83 7.64
N ILE A 295 6.74 -20.68 8.21
CA ILE A 295 5.38 -20.92 7.73
C ILE A 295 4.43 -19.90 8.34
N THR A 296 4.45 -19.77 9.67
CA THR A 296 3.50 -18.90 10.41
C THR A 296 4.02 -17.47 10.53
N GLY A 297 5.32 -17.23 10.35
CA GLY A 297 5.97 -15.94 10.63
C GLY A 297 6.06 -15.59 12.11
N GLN A 298 5.61 -16.50 12.99
CA GLN A 298 5.60 -16.37 14.45
C GLN A 298 6.98 -16.69 15.04
N ARG A 299 7.33 -16.11 16.18
CA ARG A 299 8.54 -16.50 16.91
C ARG A 299 8.36 -17.87 17.57
N LEU A 300 9.37 -18.73 17.48
CA LEU A 300 9.31 -20.10 18.01
C LEU A 300 9.11 -20.18 19.52
N ASP A 301 9.48 -19.13 20.26
CA ASP A 301 9.27 -19.05 21.72
C ASP A 301 7.82 -18.77 22.11
N ALA A 302 7.08 -18.10 21.24
CA ALA A 302 5.68 -17.73 21.42
C ALA A 302 4.72 -18.78 20.83
N GLU A 303 5.23 -19.75 20.05
CA GLU A 303 4.41 -20.83 19.52
C GLU A 303 3.90 -21.72 20.66
N PRO A 304 2.60 -22.07 20.65
CA PRO A 304 2.06 -22.98 21.65
C PRO A 304 2.79 -24.33 21.53
N GLN A 305 3.53 -24.68 22.58
CA GLN A 305 4.13 -26.01 22.66
C GLN A 305 3.01 -27.03 22.79
N ASP A 306 3.10 -28.09 21.99
CA ASP A 306 2.16 -29.21 22.12
C ASP A 306 2.42 -29.91 23.46
N THR A 307 1.58 -29.60 24.44
CA THR A 307 1.56 -30.25 25.76
C THR A 307 0.66 -31.48 25.77
N GLY A 308 0.16 -31.91 24.61
CA GLY A 308 -0.63 -33.13 24.48
C GLY A 308 0.19 -34.38 24.82
N PRO A 309 -0.47 -35.47 25.23
CA PRO A 309 0.19 -36.76 25.28
C PRO A 309 0.75 -37.11 23.89
N PRO A 310 1.93 -37.73 23.80
CA PRO A 310 2.49 -38.13 22.52
C PRO A 310 1.47 -39.02 21.79
N MET A 311 1.17 -38.68 20.52
CA MET A 311 0.20 -39.43 19.71
C MET A 311 0.51 -40.93 19.74
N THR A 312 -0.54 -41.74 19.89
CA THR A 312 -0.43 -43.19 19.81
C THR A 312 -0.04 -43.65 18.40
N MET A 313 0.47 -44.86 18.25
CA MET A 313 0.89 -45.37 16.94
C MET A 313 -0.27 -45.40 15.94
N GLU A 314 -1.46 -45.83 16.38
CA GLU A 314 -2.67 -45.84 15.56
C GLU A 314 -3.10 -44.42 15.13
N GLU A 315 -2.93 -43.42 15.99
CA GLU A 315 -3.21 -42.01 15.64
C GLU A 315 -2.19 -41.45 14.64
N LYS A 316 -0.91 -41.83 14.79
CA LYS A 316 0.14 -41.46 13.82
C LYS A 316 -0.14 -42.06 12.45
N GLU A 317 -0.59 -43.31 12.37
CA GLU A 317 -0.99 -43.96 11.12
C GLU A 317 -2.17 -43.23 10.48
N ARG A 318 -3.22 -42.92 11.25
CA ARG A 318 -4.38 -42.17 10.74
C ARG A 318 -4.00 -40.76 10.26
N GLU A 319 -3.10 -40.05 10.94
CA GLU A 319 -2.60 -38.76 10.48
C GLU A 319 -1.71 -38.89 9.23
N ALA A 320 -0.88 -39.94 9.14
CA ALA A 320 -0.08 -40.22 7.95
C ALA A 320 -0.97 -40.51 6.72
N GLU A 321 -2.04 -41.28 6.88
CA GLU A 321 -3.04 -41.52 5.83
C GLU A 321 -3.74 -40.23 5.39
N ARG A 322 -4.15 -39.37 6.36
CA ARG A 322 -4.72 -38.06 6.06
C ARG A 322 -3.76 -37.20 5.25
N LEU A 323 -2.50 -37.11 5.68
CA LEU A 323 -1.46 -36.37 4.97
C LEU A 323 -1.23 -36.92 3.56
N PHE A 324 -1.19 -38.24 3.40
CA PHE A 324 -1.06 -38.89 2.10
C PHE A 324 -2.16 -38.45 1.14
N VAL A 325 -3.42 -38.47 1.58
CA VAL A 325 -4.57 -38.02 0.78
C VAL A 325 -4.48 -36.53 0.45
N LEU A 326 -4.03 -35.69 1.40
CA LEU A 326 -3.81 -34.26 1.14
C LEU A 326 -2.76 -34.04 0.05
N PHE A 327 -1.62 -34.74 0.10
CA PHE A 327 -0.57 -34.65 -0.92
C PHE A 327 -1.06 -35.11 -2.30
N GLU A 328 -1.84 -36.20 -2.37
CA GLU A 328 -2.40 -36.64 -3.65
C GLU A 328 -3.41 -35.64 -4.23
N ARG A 329 -4.26 -35.04 -3.39
CA ARG A 329 -5.18 -33.98 -3.81
C ARG A 329 -4.44 -32.73 -4.27
N LEU A 330 -3.41 -32.30 -3.54
CA LEU A 330 -2.56 -31.16 -3.92
C LEU A 330 -1.92 -31.41 -5.28
N ARG A 331 -1.35 -32.60 -5.51
CA ARG A 331 -0.79 -32.99 -6.80
C ARG A 331 -1.85 -32.97 -7.91
N ALA A 332 -3.06 -33.45 -7.63
CA ALA A 332 -4.16 -33.46 -8.59
C ALA A 332 -4.63 -32.05 -9.01
N THR A 333 -4.43 -31.02 -8.16
CA THR A 333 -4.72 -29.63 -8.54
C THR A 333 -3.72 -29.04 -9.54
N GLY A 334 -2.57 -29.67 -9.77
CA GLY A 334 -1.60 -29.27 -10.79
C GLY A 334 -0.84 -27.95 -10.53
N VAL A 335 -1.06 -27.31 -9.38
CA VAL A 335 -0.46 -26.01 -9.02
C VAL A 335 0.96 -26.16 -8.48
N VAL A 336 1.31 -27.30 -7.87
CA VAL A 336 2.65 -27.58 -7.35
C VAL A 336 3.01 -29.05 -7.60
N ASN A 337 4.17 -29.32 -8.18
CA ASN A 337 4.67 -30.68 -8.40
C ASN A 337 5.48 -31.13 -7.18
N VAL A 338 4.79 -31.39 -6.06
CA VAL A 338 5.42 -31.86 -4.82
C VAL A 338 5.48 -33.38 -4.85
N GLU A 339 6.69 -33.95 -4.82
CA GLU A 339 6.86 -35.38 -4.58
C GLU A 339 6.42 -35.71 -3.16
N ASN A 340 5.55 -36.72 -3.01
CA ASN A 340 5.07 -37.10 -1.69
C ASN A 340 6.27 -37.63 -0.87
N PRO A 341 6.56 -37.04 0.32
CA PRO A 341 7.69 -37.46 1.13
C PRO A 341 7.63 -38.94 1.54
N VAL A 342 6.42 -39.51 1.66
CA VAL A 342 6.22 -40.95 1.91
C VAL A 342 6.68 -41.79 0.72
N LYS A 343 6.39 -41.36 -0.51
CA LYS A 343 6.86 -42.05 -1.73
C LYS A 343 8.37 -41.87 -1.95
N THR A 344 8.91 -40.72 -1.57
CA THR A 344 10.35 -40.42 -1.65
C THR A 344 11.13 -41.31 -0.66
N ALA A 345 10.63 -41.44 0.58
CA ALA A 345 11.19 -42.36 1.56
C ALA A 345 11.11 -43.83 1.11
N LEU A 346 10.02 -44.20 0.41
CA LEU A 346 9.85 -45.53 -0.17
C LEU A 346 10.83 -45.79 -1.33
N SER A 347 11.11 -44.77 -2.17
CA SER A 347 12.08 -44.87 -3.26
C SER A 347 13.54 -44.80 -2.79
N GLU A 348 13.81 -44.12 -1.68
CA GLU A 348 15.13 -44.03 -1.06
C GLU A 348 15.47 -45.25 -0.19
N GLY A 349 14.55 -46.21 -0.07
CA GLY A 349 14.74 -47.43 0.72
C GLY A 349 14.87 -47.18 2.22
N ARG A 350 14.36 -46.03 2.71
CA ARG A 350 14.33 -45.65 4.13
C ARG A 350 13.00 -45.98 4.80
N PHE A 351 12.28 -46.95 4.23
CA PHE A 351 11.03 -47.46 4.76
C PHE A 351 11.35 -48.67 5.63
N GLU A 352 11.35 -48.50 6.95
CA GLU A 352 11.31 -49.62 7.88
C GLU A 352 9.83 -49.98 8.09
N GLU A 353 9.38 -51.08 7.49
CA GLU A 353 8.19 -51.78 7.98
C GLU A 353 8.56 -52.29 9.38
N LEU A 354 7.87 -51.79 10.41
CA LEU A 354 8.01 -52.35 11.75
C LEU A 354 7.32 -53.71 11.76
N ASP A 355 8.02 -54.74 12.24
CA ASP A 355 7.41 -56.04 12.48
C ASP A 355 6.23 -55.88 13.46
N ASP A 356 5.08 -56.44 13.09
CA ASP A 356 3.91 -56.56 13.95
C ASP A 356 4.32 -57.33 15.23
N LEU A 357 4.57 -56.60 16.32
CA LEU A 357 4.77 -57.19 17.63
C LEU A 357 3.41 -57.32 18.32
N ASP A 358 2.98 -58.58 18.47
CA ASP A 358 1.81 -59.04 19.26
C ASP A 358 1.69 -58.39 20.64
#